data_AF-A0A521RHW3-F1
#
_entry.id   AF-A0A521RHW3-F1
#
_cell.length_a   1.000
_cell.length_b   1.000
_cell.length_c   1.000
_cell.angle_alpha   90.00
_cell.angle_beta   90.00
_cell.angle_gamma   90.00
#
_symmetry.space_group_name_H-M   'P 1'
#
loop_
_entity.id
_entity.type
_entity.pdbx_description
1 polymer ?
#
loop_
_entity_poly.entity_id
_entity_poly.type
_entity_poly.pdbx_seq_one_letter_code
_entity_poly.pdbx_strand_id
1 'polypeptide(L)'
;MTASVRAQVDTSTIEEMIAKGNLQEALLTTEEQLSRNPNHVHLLFLKGLIHTSRNEFEPAKKIFIELTKNNPELPEPFNNLAVIYAAQGDYDSARLALQQAINTHPSYATAHENLGDIYAKLASKAYNQALELDEKNVNAKEKLLLVSDLAPKARGAIPQPDNQSALELEQSRNKVVELEQALSNARQRNMTDLETSSRELVKTRQMLERQQAEVKVLNEKLAGVETQLSEAQTELARLKTVPVVASNPTDVLNETKQTMDATRKPAAAPPVVGDNRSEREAILMAVNDWAERWSAKDVEAYLAAYSSSFAPQGMTRQRWMNQRRERLLGPSRIVVKIVSPTVNIVSPLEARVVFTQEYASDNYRDRVLKTLSLTKQSGKWLIEEERTD
;
A
#
# COMPACT_ATOMS: atom_id res chain seq x y z
N MET A 1 2.69 70.60 28.00
CA MET A 1 3.13 69.27 27.55
C MET A 1 2.22 68.24 28.19
N THR A 2 1.31 67.63 27.44
CA THR A 2 0.61 66.41 27.86
C THR A 2 0.83 65.39 26.77
N ALA A 3 1.96 64.70 26.86
CA ALA A 3 2.25 63.56 26.02
C ALA A 3 1.18 62.50 26.32
N SER A 4 0.32 62.26 25.33
CA SER A 4 -0.59 61.12 25.28
C SER A 4 0.27 59.86 25.32
N VAL A 5 0.43 59.28 26.51
CA VAL A 5 0.95 57.93 26.67
C VAL A 5 -0.12 57.02 26.09
N ARG A 6 0.07 56.57 24.85
CA ARG A 6 -0.62 55.38 24.34
C ARG A 6 -0.29 54.27 25.33
N ALA A 7 -1.21 53.94 26.22
CA ALA A 7 -1.06 52.82 27.12
C ALA A 7 -0.77 51.59 26.26
N GLN A 8 0.41 51.01 26.46
CA GLN A 8 0.81 49.80 25.76
C GLN A 8 -0.22 48.71 26.10
N VAL A 9 -0.82 48.11 25.08
CA VAL A 9 -1.80 47.03 25.27
C VAL A 9 -1.05 45.81 25.77
N ASP A 10 -1.28 45.45 27.04
CA ASP A 10 -0.70 44.25 27.64
C ASP A 10 -1.71 43.09 27.54
N THR A 11 -1.35 42.10 26.73
CA THR A 11 -2.15 40.89 26.51
C THR A 11 -1.70 39.70 27.34
N SER A 12 -0.56 39.79 28.04
CA SER A 12 0.04 38.66 28.77
C SER A 12 -0.89 38.14 29.87
N THR A 13 -1.54 39.04 30.59
CA THR A 13 -2.50 38.70 31.64
C THR A 13 -3.72 37.96 31.06
N ILE A 14 -4.21 38.37 29.89
CA ILE A 14 -5.35 37.73 29.21
C ILE A 14 -4.96 36.32 28.75
N GLU A 15 -3.78 36.16 28.15
CA GLU A 15 -3.24 34.87 27.71
C GLU A 15 -3.08 33.89 28.88
N GLU A 16 -2.58 34.38 30.02
CA GLU A 16 -2.47 33.58 31.25
C GLU A 16 -3.84 33.15 31.78
N MET A 17 -4.84 34.04 31.77
CA MET A 17 -6.22 33.70 32.15
C MET A 17 -6.82 32.63 31.22
N ILE A 18 -6.61 32.74 29.91
CA ILE A 18 -7.04 31.73 28.93
C ILE A 18 -6.37 30.39 29.24
N ALA A 19 -5.06 30.37 29.46
CA ALA A 19 -4.31 29.16 29.77
C ALA A 19 -4.78 28.48 31.07
N LYS A 20 -5.21 29.25 32.06
CA LYS A 20 -5.79 28.75 33.32
C LYS A 20 -7.27 28.35 33.23
N GLY A 21 -7.92 28.62 32.09
CA GLY A 21 -9.35 28.35 31.91
C GLY A 21 -10.28 29.40 32.55
N ASN A 22 -9.76 30.54 32.99
CA ASN A 22 -10.53 31.67 33.54
C ASN A 22 -11.20 32.48 32.42
N LEU A 23 -11.99 31.81 31.58
CA LEU A 23 -12.48 32.34 30.30
C LEU A 23 -13.44 33.54 30.47
N GLN A 24 -14.19 33.61 31.57
CA GLN A 24 -15.10 34.74 31.82
C GLN A 24 -14.34 36.02 32.19
N GLU A 25 -13.32 35.92 33.04
CA GLU A 25 -12.49 37.06 33.44
C GLU A 25 -11.62 37.53 32.28
N ALA A 26 -11.07 36.58 31.50
CA ALA A 26 -10.36 36.86 30.26
C ALA A 26 -11.23 37.66 29.28
N LEU A 27 -12.50 37.26 29.11
CA LEU A 27 -13.43 37.95 28.20
C LEU A 27 -13.69 39.39 28.65
N LEU A 28 -14.02 39.59 29.94
CA LEU A 28 -14.28 40.92 30.49
C LEU A 28 -13.06 41.85 30.33
N THR A 29 -11.87 41.34 30.66
CA THR A 29 -10.61 42.10 30.53
C THR A 29 -10.32 42.43 29.06
N THR A 30 -10.55 41.48 28.15
CA THR A 30 -10.37 41.69 26.70
C THR A 30 -11.34 42.75 26.16
N GLU A 31 -12.61 42.71 26.58
CA GLU A 31 -13.62 43.69 26.17
C GLU A 31 -13.34 45.09 26.72
N GLU A 32 -12.86 45.21 27.96
CA GLU A 32 -12.42 46.49 28.51
C GLU A 32 -11.28 47.09 27.67
N GLN A 33 -10.27 46.29 27.31
CA GLN A 33 -9.15 46.78 26.50
C GLN A 33 -9.57 47.11 25.07
N LEU A 34 -10.46 46.31 24.46
CA LEU A 34 -11.02 46.58 23.13
C LEU A 34 -11.89 47.84 23.13
N SER A 35 -12.57 48.19 24.22
CA SER A 35 -13.34 49.45 24.29
C SER A 35 -12.46 50.69 24.08
N ARG A 36 -11.17 50.59 24.44
CA ARG A 36 -10.15 51.64 24.24
C ARG A 36 -9.44 51.51 22.89
N ASN A 37 -9.32 50.29 22.36
CA ASN A 37 -8.65 49.98 21.10
C ASN A 37 -9.47 48.98 20.25
N PRO A 38 -10.56 49.41 19.58
CA PRO A 38 -11.54 48.48 18.99
C PRO A 38 -10.99 47.56 17.89
N ASN A 39 -9.96 48.01 17.17
CA ASN A 39 -9.39 47.30 16.03
C ASN A 39 -8.04 46.63 16.36
N HIS A 40 -7.72 46.43 17.64
CA HIS A 40 -6.47 45.80 18.03
C HIS A 40 -6.48 44.31 17.67
N VAL A 41 -5.78 43.94 16.59
CA VAL A 41 -5.79 42.61 15.96
C VAL A 41 -5.59 41.48 16.97
N HIS A 42 -4.57 41.57 17.82
CA HIS A 42 -4.28 40.51 18.80
C HIS A 42 -5.37 40.37 19.89
N LEU A 43 -6.03 41.47 20.27
CA LEU A 43 -7.12 41.41 21.25
C LEU A 43 -8.39 40.80 20.66
N LEU A 44 -8.69 41.13 19.39
CA LEU A 44 -9.76 40.49 18.64
C LEU A 44 -9.47 38.99 18.47
N PHE A 45 -8.23 38.63 18.17
CA PHE A 45 -7.81 37.22 18.10
C PHE A 45 -8.01 36.48 19.42
N LEU A 46 -7.55 37.04 20.55
CA LEU A 46 -7.77 36.48 21.89
C LEU A 46 -9.26 36.38 22.24
N LYS A 47 -10.07 37.37 21.89
CA LYS A 47 -11.54 37.31 22.04
C LYS A 47 -12.13 36.13 21.27
N GLY A 48 -11.68 35.93 20.03
CA GLY A 48 -12.06 34.78 19.21
C GLY A 48 -11.69 33.45 19.88
N LEU A 49 -10.47 33.32 20.41
CA LEU A 49 -10.02 32.13 21.14
C LEU A 49 -10.88 31.86 22.38
N ILE A 50 -11.20 32.89 23.17
CA ILE A 50 -12.03 32.76 24.37
C ILE A 50 -13.42 32.22 24.00
N HIS A 51 -14.05 32.76 22.96
CA HIS A 51 -15.34 32.24 22.48
C HIS A 51 -15.23 30.79 21.99
N THR A 52 -14.16 30.44 21.25
CA THR A 52 -13.92 29.05 20.83
C THR A 52 -13.78 28.10 22.02
N SER A 53 -12.99 28.46 23.04
CA SER A 53 -12.81 27.65 24.26
C SER A 53 -14.09 27.49 25.08
N ARG A 54 -15.05 28.41 24.93
CA ARG A 54 -16.39 28.34 25.53
C ARG A 54 -17.40 27.57 24.68
N ASN A 55 -17.00 27.03 23.52
CA ASN A 55 -17.87 26.44 22.50
C ASN A 55 -18.89 27.44 21.91
N GLU A 56 -18.62 28.74 21.99
CA GLU A 56 -19.44 29.81 21.42
C GLU A 56 -19.01 30.06 19.97
N PHE A 57 -19.29 29.09 19.09
CA PHE A 57 -18.73 29.05 17.74
C PHE A 57 -19.21 30.16 16.81
N GLU A 58 -20.47 30.60 16.90
CA GLU A 58 -20.98 31.66 16.02
C GLU A 58 -20.32 33.03 16.28
N PRO A 59 -20.21 33.51 17.53
CA PRO A 59 -19.40 34.70 17.85
C PRO A 59 -17.94 34.56 17.42
N ALA A 60 -17.29 33.43 17.70
CA ALA A 60 -15.90 33.19 17.33
C ALA A 60 -15.68 33.27 15.81
N LYS A 61 -16.53 32.60 15.02
CA LYS A 61 -16.47 32.64 13.55
C LYS A 61 -16.59 34.06 13.01
N LYS A 62 -17.51 34.88 13.53
CA LYS A 62 -17.67 36.26 13.07
C LYS A 62 -16.37 37.05 13.25
N ILE A 63 -15.74 36.92 14.42
CA ILE A 63 -14.47 37.58 14.73
C ILE A 63 -13.35 37.11 13.79
N PHE A 64 -13.17 35.79 13.63
CA PHE A 64 -12.11 35.29 12.75
C PHE A 64 -12.37 35.57 11.26
N ILE A 65 -13.63 35.57 10.79
CA ILE A 65 -13.97 36.00 9.43
C ILE A 65 -13.62 37.48 9.23
N GLU A 66 -13.86 38.34 10.22
CA GLU A 66 -13.47 39.74 10.14
C GLU A 66 -11.94 39.91 10.12
N LEU A 67 -11.23 39.17 10.98
CA LEU A 67 -9.76 39.16 11.01
C LEU A 67 -9.17 38.68 9.68
N THR A 68 -9.70 37.61 9.08
CA THR A 68 -9.20 37.12 7.77
C THR A 68 -9.47 38.10 6.62
N LYS A 69 -10.52 38.92 6.71
CA LYS A 69 -10.81 39.97 5.71
C LYS A 69 -9.89 41.17 5.85
N ASN A 70 -9.62 41.59 7.08
CA ASN A 70 -8.85 42.80 7.37
C ASN A 70 -7.33 42.53 7.44
N ASN A 71 -6.94 41.29 7.73
CA ASN A 71 -5.56 40.82 7.90
C ASN A 71 -5.36 39.49 7.17
N PRO A 72 -5.52 39.44 5.84
CA PRO A 72 -5.43 38.21 5.06
C PRO A 72 -4.03 37.57 5.09
N GLU A 73 -3.00 38.28 5.54
CA GLU A 73 -1.65 37.77 5.74
C GLU A 73 -1.54 36.82 6.94
N LEU A 74 -2.40 36.96 7.96
CA LEU A 74 -2.27 36.20 9.20
C LEU A 74 -2.82 34.78 9.05
N PRO A 75 -2.02 33.73 9.32
CA PRO A 75 -2.45 32.35 9.15
C PRO A 75 -3.29 31.83 10.33
N GLU A 76 -3.14 32.41 11.53
CA GLU A 76 -3.78 31.91 12.75
C GLU A 76 -5.32 32.04 12.73
N PRO A 77 -5.93 33.14 12.25
CA PRO A 77 -7.38 33.23 12.13
C PRO A 77 -7.99 32.18 11.19
N PHE A 78 -7.32 31.87 10.08
CA PHE A 78 -7.73 30.79 9.17
C PHE A 78 -7.65 29.41 9.83
N ASN A 79 -6.56 29.14 10.56
CA ASN A 79 -6.42 27.89 11.33
C ASN A 79 -7.53 27.74 12.39
N ASN A 80 -7.88 28.82 13.10
CA ASN A 80 -8.96 28.77 14.10
C ASN A 80 -10.35 28.61 13.47
N LEU A 81 -10.62 29.22 12.31
CA LEU A 81 -11.84 28.94 11.55
C LEU A 81 -11.94 27.46 11.20
N ALA A 82 -10.83 26.85 10.80
CA ALA A 82 -10.82 25.42 10.47
C ALA A 82 -11.16 24.54 11.67
N VAL A 83 -10.61 24.84 12.85
CA VAL A 83 -10.95 24.14 14.10
C VAL A 83 -12.44 24.24 14.39
N ILE A 84 -13.04 25.42 14.22
CA ILE A 84 -14.48 25.61 14.44
C ILE A 84 -15.31 24.84 13.41
N TYR A 85 -14.98 24.93 12.12
CA TYR A 85 -15.68 24.18 11.07
C TYR A 85 -15.59 22.67 11.30
N ALA A 86 -14.43 22.17 11.72
CA ALA A 86 -14.23 20.77 12.04
C ALA A 86 -15.07 20.32 13.24
N ALA A 87 -15.15 21.15 14.29
CA ALA A 87 -16.02 20.89 15.45
C ALA A 87 -17.52 20.84 15.07
N GLN A 88 -17.92 21.59 14.03
CA GLN A 88 -19.27 21.55 13.47
C GLN A 88 -19.47 20.42 12.43
N GLY A 89 -18.45 19.61 12.15
CA GLY A 89 -18.49 18.54 11.14
C GLY A 89 -18.39 19.03 9.68
N ASP A 90 -18.18 20.32 9.45
CA ASP A 90 -17.98 20.92 8.12
C ASP A 90 -16.51 20.82 7.70
N TYR A 91 -16.09 19.59 7.41
CA TYR A 91 -14.69 19.28 7.07
C TYR A 91 -14.23 19.91 5.75
N ASP A 92 -15.13 20.21 4.81
CA ASP A 92 -14.77 20.86 3.55
C ASP A 92 -14.41 22.33 3.76
N SER A 93 -15.19 23.08 4.55
CA SER A 93 -14.85 24.44 4.94
C SER A 93 -13.57 24.48 5.79
N ALA A 94 -13.39 23.50 6.68
CA ALA A 94 -12.16 23.37 7.49
C ALA A 94 -10.92 23.20 6.60
N ARG A 95 -11.00 22.31 5.60
CA ARG A 95 -9.92 22.10 4.61
C ARG A 95 -9.57 23.39 3.88
N LEU A 96 -10.58 24.13 3.38
CA LEU A 96 -10.36 25.37 2.64
C LEU A 96 -9.70 26.45 3.50
N ALA A 97 -10.12 26.58 4.75
CA ALA A 97 -9.51 27.52 5.69
C ALA A 97 -8.04 27.19 5.96
N LEU A 98 -7.69 25.92 6.20
CA LEU A 98 -6.29 25.50 6.39
C LEU A 98 -5.44 25.71 5.13
N GLN A 99 -6.01 25.48 3.94
CA GLN A 99 -5.33 25.77 2.68
C GLN A 99 -5.02 27.27 2.56
N GLN A 100 -5.91 28.17 3.00
CA GLN A 100 -5.60 29.60 3.06
C GLN A 100 -4.48 29.90 4.06
N ALA A 101 -4.50 29.29 5.25
CA ALA A 101 -3.42 29.45 6.24
C ALA A 101 -2.05 29.02 5.68
N ILE A 102 -2.00 27.91 4.94
CA ILE A 102 -0.77 27.39 4.31
C ILE A 102 -0.36 28.26 3.11
N ASN A 103 -1.30 28.78 2.34
CA ASN A 103 -0.99 29.67 1.22
C ASN A 103 -0.32 30.96 1.68
N THR A 104 -0.75 31.51 2.82
CA THR A 104 -0.13 32.72 3.39
C THR A 104 1.19 32.39 4.08
N HIS A 105 1.26 31.26 4.80
CA HIS A 105 2.45 30.81 5.52
C HIS A 105 2.75 29.33 5.26
N PRO A 106 3.53 29.01 4.21
CA PRO A 106 3.81 27.62 3.83
C PRO A 106 4.51 26.78 4.92
N SER A 107 5.24 27.42 5.84
CA SER A 107 5.95 26.78 6.96
C SER A 107 5.10 26.60 8.22
N TYR A 108 3.80 26.93 8.19
CA TYR A 108 2.95 26.86 9.37
C TYR A 108 2.59 25.40 9.71
N ALA A 109 3.44 24.77 10.52
CA ALA A 109 3.37 23.34 10.84
C ALA A 109 2.00 22.92 11.41
N THR A 110 1.41 23.71 12.30
CA THR A 110 0.09 23.42 12.89
C THR A 110 -1.01 23.35 11.84
N ALA A 111 -0.97 24.17 10.80
CA ALA A 111 -1.96 24.10 9.73
C ALA A 111 -1.82 22.83 8.88
N HIS A 112 -0.59 22.35 8.65
CA HIS A 112 -0.36 21.06 7.97
C HIS A 112 -0.81 19.87 8.80
N GLU A 113 -0.53 19.89 10.12
CA GLU A 113 -1.02 18.87 11.07
C GLU A 113 -2.55 18.80 11.07
N ASN A 114 -3.20 19.94 11.29
CA ASN A 114 -4.66 20.04 11.28
C ASN A 114 -5.24 19.61 9.91
N LEU A 115 -4.57 19.93 8.80
CA LEU A 115 -5.05 19.53 7.47
C LEU A 115 -4.98 18.01 7.28
N GLY A 116 -3.95 17.36 7.84
CA GLY A 116 -3.87 15.90 7.93
C GLY A 116 -5.06 15.29 8.68
N ASP A 117 -5.40 15.87 9.84
CA ASP A 117 -6.56 15.44 10.64
C ASP A 117 -7.88 15.61 9.87
N ILE A 118 -8.04 16.72 9.15
CA ILE A 118 -9.21 16.95 8.29
C ILE A 118 -9.27 15.92 7.16
N TYR A 119 -8.15 15.59 6.52
CA TYR A 119 -8.14 14.54 5.49
C TYR A 119 -8.50 13.17 6.05
N ALA A 120 -8.04 12.83 7.25
CA ALA A 120 -8.45 11.59 7.91
C ALA A 120 -9.97 11.57 8.14
N LYS A 121 -10.57 12.66 8.63
CA LYS A 121 -12.04 12.76 8.80
C LYS A 121 -12.81 12.63 7.49
N LEU A 122 -12.34 13.28 6.42
CA LEU A 122 -12.94 13.17 5.09
C LEU A 122 -12.85 11.74 4.53
N ALA A 123 -11.72 11.07 4.72
CA ALA A 123 -11.54 9.67 4.33
C ALA A 123 -12.49 8.76 5.12
N SER A 124 -12.61 8.93 6.45
CA SER A 124 -13.60 8.19 7.25
C SER A 124 -15.03 8.39 6.74
N LYS A 125 -15.42 9.64 6.42
CA LYS A 125 -16.74 9.94 5.85
C LYS A 125 -16.98 9.20 4.53
N ALA A 126 -15.99 9.20 3.64
CA ALA A 126 -16.07 8.50 2.35
C ALA A 126 -16.15 6.98 2.52
N TYR A 127 -15.40 6.38 3.44
CA TYR A 127 -15.49 4.95 3.71
C TYR A 127 -16.82 4.56 4.34
N ASN A 128 -17.36 5.36 5.26
CA ASN A 128 -18.69 5.14 5.81
C ASN A 128 -19.75 5.16 4.70
N GLN A 129 -19.69 6.14 3.80
CA GLN A 129 -20.60 6.20 2.65
C GLN A 129 -20.46 4.97 1.74
N ALA A 130 -19.24 4.48 1.51
CA ALA A 130 -19.03 3.23 0.77
C ALA A 130 -19.66 2.02 1.46
N LEU A 131 -19.63 1.97 2.80
CA LEU A 131 -20.24 0.90 3.60
C LEU A 131 -21.75 1.00 3.69
N GLU A 132 -22.32 2.20 3.64
CA GLU A 132 -23.76 2.40 3.51
C GLU A 132 -24.29 1.85 2.17
N LEU A 133 -23.47 1.94 1.11
CA LEU A 133 -23.83 1.43 -0.22
C LEU A 133 -23.52 -0.08 -0.38
N ASP A 134 -22.44 -0.56 0.25
CA ASP A 134 -22.04 -1.96 0.27
C ASP A 134 -21.47 -2.34 1.64
N GLU A 135 -22.36 -2.86 2.50
CA GLU A 135 -22.01 -3.29 3.86
C GLU A 135 -20.96 -4.41 3.90
N LYS A 136 -20.72 -5.13 2.78
CA LYS A 136 -19.74 -6.22 2.70
C LYS A 136 -18.39 -5.77 2.17
N ASN A 137 -18.20 -4.48 1.89
CA ASN A 137 -16.94 -3.95 1.40
C ASN A 137 -15.82 -4.04 2.47
N VAL A 138 -15.10 -5.15 2.46
CA VAL A 138 -14.02 -5.44 3.42
C VAL A 138 -12.92 -4.39 3.36
N ASN A 139 -12.57 -3.92 2.15
CA ASN A 139 -11.52 -2.93 1.95
C ASN A 139 -11.87 -1.59 2.63
N ALA A 140 -13.11 -1.13 2.48
CA ALA A 140 -13.59 0.08 3.14
C ALA A 140 -13.60 -0.08 4.68
N LYS A 141 -13.97 -1.25 5.22
CA LYS A 141 -13.89 -1.52 6.66
C LYS A 141 -12.46 -1.47 7.20
N GLU A 142 -11.53 -2.14 6.51
CA GLU A 142 -10.11 -2.17 6.90
C GLU A 142 -9.49 -0.77 6.87
N LYS A 143 -9.71 -0.01 5.79
CA LYS A 143 -9.18 1.36 5.68
C LYS A 143 -9.83 2.32 6.67
N LEU A 144 -11.14 2.17 6.94
CA LEU A 144 -11.81 2.96 7.97
C LEU A 144 -11.21 2.73 9.34
N LEU A 145 -10.87 1.47 9.69
CA LEU A 145 -10.20 1.15 10.95
C LEU A 145 -8.85 1.88 11.07
N LEU A 146 -8.02 1.79 10.02
CA LEU A 146 -6.70 2.45 9.99
C LEU A 146 -6.81 3.98 10.10
N VAL A 147 -7.74 4.58 9.36
CA VAL A 147 -7.93 6.04 9.39
C VAL A 147 -8.52 6.50 10.72
N SER A 148 -9.36 5.68 11.36
CA SER A 148 -9.89 5.98 12.69
C SER A 148 -8.81 6.00 13.77
N ASP A 149 -7.75 5.19 13.61
CA ASP A 149 -6.57 5.20 14.49
C ASP A 149 -5.69 6.44 14.30
N LEU A 150 -5.68 7.03 13.10
CA LEU A 150 -4.96 8.27 12.79
C LEU A 150 -5.67 9.51 13.33
N ALA A 151 -7.00 9.47 13.46
CA ALA A 151 -7.76 10.61 13.95
C ALA A 151 -7.29 10.97 15.38
N PRO A 152 -7.14 12.27 15.70
CA PRO A 152 -6.70 12.68 17.02
C PRO A 152 -7.67 12.10 18.06
N LYS A 153 -7.15 11.23 18.93
CA LYS A 153 -7.86 10.79 20.13
C LYS A 153 -8.15 12.06 20.91
N ALA A 154 -9.43 12.47 20.96
CA ALA A 154 -9.85 13.72 21.55
C ALA A 154 -9.17 13.94 22.91
N ARG A 155 -8.12 14.77 22.93
CA ARG A 155 -7.55 15.33 24.16
C ARG A 155 -8.27 16.65 24.37
N GLY A 156 -9.47 16.59 24.96
CA GLY A 156 -10.22 17.81 25.27
C GLY A 156 -11.71 17.74 24.98
N ALA A 157 -12.39 16.74 25.52
CA ALA A 157 -13.73 16.83 26.05
C ALA A 157 -13.91 15.56 26.88
N ILE A 158 -14.08 15.69 28.19
CA ILE A 158 -14.71 14.64 28.99
C ILE A 158 -16.19 15.00 28.90
N PRO A 159 -17.03 14.36 28.06
CA PRO A 159 -18.44 14.30 28.39
C PRO A 159 -18.50 13.61 29.75
N GLN A 160 -19.18 14.20 30.74
CA GLN A 160 -19.47 13.44 31.96
C GLN A 160 -20.22 12.18 31.51
N PRO A 161 -19.63 10.99 31.67
CA PRO A 161 -20.32 9.79 31.26
C PRO A 161 -21.40 9.54 32.30
N ASP A 162 -22.63 9.29 31.84
CA ASP A 162 -23.56 8.51 32.64
C ASP A 162 -22.81 7.25 33.08
N ASN A 163 -22.86 6.92 34.38
CA ASN A 163 -22.06 5.85 34.98
C ASN A 163 -22.19 4.49 34.25
N GLN A 164 -23.29 4.30 33.52
CA GLN A 164 -23.55 3.12 32.70
C GLN A 164 -22.74 3.13 31.38
N SER A 165 -22.65 4.28 30.71
CA SER A 165 -21.84 4.43 29.48
C SER A 165 -20.34 4.40 29.77
N ALA A 166 -19.89 4.89 30.94
CA ALA A 166 -18.51 4.75 31.40
C ALA A 166 -18.13 3.27 31.59
N LEU A 167 -19.01 2.50 32.23
CA LEU A 167 -18.81 1.08 32.49
C LEU A 167 -18.79 0.26 31.20
N GLU A 168 -19.69 0.56 30.25
CA GLU A 168 -19.72 -0.09 28.93
C GLU A 168 -18.49 0.26 28.08
N LEU A 169 -18.00 1.51 28.17
CA LEU A 169 -16.74 1.93 27.52
C LEU A 169 -15.53 1.25 28.14
N GLU A 170 -15.49 1.08 29.46
CA GLU A 170 -14.39 0.41 30.17
C GLU A 170 -14.39 -1.10 29.89
N GLN A 171 -15.56 -1.73 29.86
CA GLN A 171 -15.72 -3.13 29.44
C GLN A 171 -15.30 -3.33 27.98
N SER A 172 -15.68 -2.41 27.09
CA SER A 172 -15.28 -2.45 25.68
C SER A 172 -13.77 -2.26 25.52
N ARG A 173 -13.16 -1.34 26.28
CA ARG A 173 -11.70 -1.15 26.33
C ARG A 173 -10.98 -2.41 26.80
N ASN A 174 -11.47 -3.03 27.87
CA ASN A 174 -10.89 -4.27 28.38
C ASN A 174 -11.01 -5.42 27.37
N LYS A 175 -12.12 -5.48 26.63
CA LYS A 175 -12.31 -6.47 25.57
C LYS A 175 -11.35 -6.25 24.39
N VAL A 176 -11.09 -5.00 24.02
CA VAL A 176 -10.12 -4.67 22.96
C VAL A 176 -8.71 -5.10 23.35
N VAL A 177 -8.27 -4.81 24.58
CA VAL A 177 -6.96 -5.25 25.09
C VAL A 177 -6.84 -6.78 25.10
N GLU A 178 -7.90 -7.48 25.50
CA GLU A 178 -7.94 -8.94 25.47
C GLU A 178 -7.82 -9.50 24.04
N LEU A 179 -8.52 -8.88 23.08
CA LEU A 179 -8.48 -9.26 21.67
C LEU A 179 -7.12 -8.95 21.03
N GLU A 180 -6.49 -7.84 21.37
CA GLU A 180 -5.13 -7.50 20.94
C GLU A 180 -4.11 -8.51 21.46
N GLN A 181 -4.23 -8.89 22.73
CA GLN A 181 -3.37 -9.91 23.33
C GLN A 181 -3.59 -11.28 22.66
N ALA A 182 -4.85 -11.66 22.39
CA ALA A 182 -5.19 -12.88 21.68
C ALA A 182 -4.64 -12.90 20.25
N LEU A 183 -4.74 -11.78 19.52
CA LEU A 183 -4.21 -11.63 18.17
C LEU A 183 -2.68 -11.66 18.15
N SER A 184 -2.03 -11.02 19.12
CA SER A 184 -0.58 -11.07 19.30
C SER A 184 -0.10 -12.51 19.57
N ASN A 185 -0.78 -13.23 20.47
CA ASN A 185 -0.50 -14.64 20.76
C ASN A 185 -0.72 -15.53 19.53
N ALA A 186 -1.78 -15.29 18.74
CA ALA A 186 -2.06 -16.03 17.51
C ALA A 186 -1.00 -15.78 16.43
N ARG A 187 -0.53 -14.53 16.28
CA ARG A 187 0.58 -14.18 15.39
C ARG A 187 1.87 -14.88 15.80
N GLN A 188 2.17 -14.92 17.10
CA GLN A 188 3.36 -15.60 17.61
C GLN A 188 3.31 -17.11 17.35
N ARG A 189 2.15 -17.75 17.55
CA ARG A 189 1.95 -19.18 17.24
C ARG A 189 2.13 -19.46 15.75
N ASN A 190 1.49 -18.67 14.88
CA ASN A 190 1.66 -18.81 13.44
C ASN A 190 3.13 -18.61 13.02
N MET A 191 3.85 -17.67 13.64
CA MET A 191 5.28 -17.47 13.39
C MET A 191 6.10 -18.71 13.78
N THR A 192 5.86 -19.29 14.96
CA THR A 192 6.55 -20.52 15.39
C THR A 192 6.23 -21.73 14.50
N ASP A 193 5.00 -21.83 14.01
CA ASP A 193 4.60 -22.89 13.07
C ASP A 193 5.27 -22.70 11.71
N LEU A 194 5.42 -21.44 11.26
CA LEU A 194 6.13 -21.10 10.02
C LEU A 194 7.64 -21.37 10.13
N GLU A 195 8.25 -21.06 11.27
CA GLU A 195 9.66 -21.37 11.55
C GLU A 195 9.89 -22.88 11.61
N THR A 196 8.99 -23.63 12.24
CA THR A 196 9.05 -25.10 12.30
C THR A 196 8.91 -25.70 10.90
N SER A 197 7.94 -25.23 10.12
CA SER A 197 7.74 -25.63 8.73
C SER A 197 8.95 -25.28 7.86
N SER A 198 9.57 -24.11 8.07
CA SER A 198 10.78 -23.70 7.36
C SER A 198 11.97 -24.59 7.70
N ARG A 199 12.14 -24.97 8.97
CA ARG A 199 13.19 -25.92 9.40
C ARG A 199 12.99 -27.30 8.79
N GLU A 200 11.76 -27.80 8.76
CA GLU A 200 11.44 -29.07 8.11
C GLU A 200 11.71 -29.01 6.59
N LEU A 201 11.32 -27.93 5.91
CA LEU A 201 11.62 -27.72 4.49
C LEU A 201 13.13 -27.72 4.20
N VAL A 202 13.94 -27.11 5.07
CA VAL A 202 15.41 -27.15 4.94
C VAL A 202 15.94 -28.57 5.09
N LYS A 203 15.45 -29.35 6.07
CA LYS A 203 15.83 -30.77 6.22
C LYS A 203 15.43 -31.58 4.99
N THR A 204 14.21 -31.40 4.47
CA THR A 204 13.74 -32.09 3.26
C THR A 204 14.59 -31.74 2.05
N ARG A 205 14.97 -30.46 1.89
CA ARG A 205 15.87 -30.02 0.81
C ARG A 205 17.24 -30.70 0.91
N GLN A 206 17.85 -30.73 2.10
CA GLN A 206 19.14 -31.40 2.30
C GLN A 206 19.07 -32.90 2.01
N MET A 207 17.95 -33.55 2.36
CA MET A 207 17.74 -34.97 2.05
C MET A 207 17.64 -35.20 0.53
N LEU A 208 16.91 -34.33 -0.18
CA LEU A 208 16.78 -34.39 -1.64
C LEU A 208 18.13 -34.16 -2.34
N GLU A 209 18.94 -33.20 -1.87
CA GLU A 209 20.29 -32.95 -2.39
C GLU A 209 21.19 -34.19 -2.24
N ARG A 210 21.11 -34.90 -1.10
CA ARG A 210 21.83 -36.17 -0.91
C ARG A 210 21.36 -37.25 -1.88
N GLN A 211 20.05 -37.41 -2.07
CA GLN A 211 19.50 -38.37 -3.02
C GLN A 211 19.92 -38.05 -4.46
N GLN A 212 19.95 -36.77 -4.85
CA GLN A 212 20.42 -36.35 -6.16
C GLN A 212 21.91 -36.64 -6.37
N ALA A 213 22.73 -36.43 -5.34
CA ALA A 213 24.15 -36.80 -5.38
C ALA A 213 24.33 -38.32 -5.53
N GLU A 214 23.52 -39.12 -4.84
CA GLU A 214 23.55 -40.58 -4.94
C GLU A 214 23.14 -41.05 -6.35
N VAL A 215 22.06 -40.51 -6.91
CA VAL A 215 21.63 -40.79 -8.29
C VAL A 215 22.72 -40.42 -9.29
N LYS A 216 23.41 -39.30 -9.09
CA LYS A 216 24.54 -38.89 -9.96
C LYS A 216 25.65 -39.94 -9.93
N VAL A 217 26.06 -40.41 -8.75
CA VAL A 217 27.08 -41.46 -8.61
C VAL A 217 26.63 -42.78 -9.26
N LEU A 218 25.34 -43.14 -9.12
CA LEU A 218 24.79 -44.34 -9.76
C LEU A 218 24.79 -44.21 -11.29
N ASN A 219 24.47 -43.04 -11.84
CA ASN A 219 24.53 -42.79 -13.29
C ASN A 219 25.97 -42.83 -13.83
N GLU A 220 26.94 -42.30 -13.09
CA GLU A 220 28.37 -42.40 -13.46
C GLU A 220 28.84 -43.87 -13.47
N LYS A 221 28.41 -44.68 -12.49
CA LYS A 221 28.68 -46.12 -12.47
C LYS A 221 28.01 -46.85 -13.64
N LEU A 222 26.75 -46.51 -13.94
CA LEU A 222 26.00 -47.09 -15.05
C LEU A 222 26.71 -46.84 -16.39
N ALA A 223 27.17 -45.61 -16.62
CA ALA A 223 27.94 -45.26 -17.83
C ALA A 223 29.24 -46.09 -17.95
N GLY A 224 29.91 -46.38 -16.83
CA GLY A 224 31.07 -47.27 -16.80
C GLY A 224 30.73 -48.71 -17.21
N VAL A 225 29.61 -49.24 -16.71
CA VAL A 225 29.13 -50.59 -17.07
C VAL A 225 28.72 -50.66 -18.55
N GLU A 226 28.04 -49.63 -19.06
CA GLU A 226 27.66 -49.54 -20.48
C GLU A 226 28.90 -49.52 -21.39
N THR A 227 29.97 -48.83 -20.98
CA THR A 227 31.25 -48.82 -21.69
C THR A 227 31.87 -50.22 -21.72
N GLN A 228 31.95 -50.90 -20.58
CA GLN A 228 32.46 -52.27 -20.49
C GLN A 228 31.63 -53.25 -21.33
N LEU A 229 30.31 -53.09 -21.35
CA LEU A 229 29.41 -53.91 -22.16
C LEU A 229 29.67 -53.69 -23.66
N SER A 230 29.87 -52.44 -24.09
CA SER A 230 30.20 -52.11 -25.48
C SER A 230 31.56 -52.69 -25.91
N GLU A 231 32.56 -52.62 -25.04
CA GLU A 231 33.88 -53.24 -25.26
C GLU A 231 33.76 -54.76 -25.39
N ALA A 232 33.01 -55.41 -24.48
CA ALA A 232 32.77 -56.85 -24.52
C ALA A 232 32.02 -57.29 -25.78
N GLN A 233 31.03 -56.49 -26.23
CA GLN A 233 30.31 -56.74 -27.49
C GLN A 233 31.23 -56.59 -28.71
N THR A 234 32.14 -55.62 -28.67
CA THR A 234 33.14 -55.40 -29.73
C THR A 234 34.13 -56.56 -29.80
N GLU A 235 34.58 -57.06 -28.64
CA GLU A 235 35.48 -58.23 -28.57
C GLU A 235 34.77 -59.51 -28.98
N LEU A 236 33.49 -59.69 -28.60
CA LEU A 236 32.67 -60.81 -29.07
C LEU A 236 32.49 -60.78 -30.59
N ALA A 237 32.27 -59.59 -31.18
CA ALA A 237 32.18 -59.42 -32.63
C ALA A 237 33.52 -59.74 -33.33
N ARG A 238 34.65 -59.34 -32.73
CA ARG A 238 35.99 -59.76 -33.19
C ARG A 238 36.15 -61.27 -33.17
N LEU A 239 35.84 -61.93 -32.05
CA LEU A 239 35.96 -63.38 -31.91
C LEU A 239 35.07 -64.16 -32.90
N LYS A 240 33.90 -63.61 -33.25
CA LYS A 240 33.01 -64.18 -34.28
C LYS A 240 33.51 -64.01 -35.72
N THR A 241 34.44 -63.10 -35.98
CA THR A 241 35.02 -62.85 -37.32
C THR A 241 36.35 -63.56 -37.55
N VAL A 242 36.88 -64.25 -36.54
CA VAL A 242 38.00 -65.19 -36.69
C VAL A 242 37.48 -66.44 -37.43
N PRO A 243 38.09 -66.86 -38.56
CA PRO A 243 37.63 -68.01 -39.31
C PRO A 243 37.92 -69.30 -38.54
N VAL A 244 36.88 -69.85 -37.90
CA VAL A 244 36.90 -71.21 -37.37
C VAL A 244 36.60 -72.16 -38.52
N VAL A 245 37.55 -73.06 -38.79
CA VAL A 245 37.41 -74.19 -39.70
C VAL A 245 36.21 -75.03 -39.27
N ALA A 246 35.33 -75.27 -40.22
CA ALA A 246 33.99 -75.82 -40.04
C ALA A 246 33.95 -77.21 -39.39
N SER A 247 32.90 -77.42 -38.58
CA SER A 247 32.18 -78.68 -38.44
C SER A 247 30.72 -78.36 -38.09
N ASN A 248 29.82 -78.59 -39.04
CA ASN A 248 28.34 -78.54 -38.90
C ASN A 248 27.84 -79.75 -38.06
N PRO A 249 26.53 -79.91 -37.68
CA PRO A 249 25.33 -79.20 -38.17
C PRO A 249 24.22 -78.86 -37.11
N THR A 250 23.18 -78.13 -37.59
CA THR A 250 21.73 -78.16 -37.17
C THR A 250 21.39 -77.70 -35.73
N ASP A 251 20.32 -76.96 -35.40
CA ASP A 251 18.92 -77.08 -35.81
C ASP A 251 18.01 -76.00 -35.12
N VAL A 252 16.91 -75.61 -35.80
CA VAL A 252 15.56 -75.13 -35.36
C VAL A 252 15.27 -73.91 -34.42
N LEU A 253 14.13 -73.26 -34.75
CA LEU A 253 13.15 -72.43 -33.98
C LEU A 253 13.51 -70.95 -33.75
N ASN A 254 12.84 -69.93 -34.31
CA ASN A 254 11.42 -69.60 -34.49
C ASN A 254 10.63 -69.30 -33.19
N GLU A 255 9.88 -68.20 -33.26
CA GLU A 255 8.69 -67.83 -32.47
C GLU A 255 8.76 -66.68 -31.42
N THR A 256 7.99 -65.65 -31.81
CA THR A 256 6.94 -64.93 -31.05
C THR A 256 7.24 -63.79 -30.08
N LYS A 257 6.85 -62.59 -30.55
CA LYS A 257 6.08 -61.60 -29.82
C LYS A 257 4.94 -62.22 -29.01
N GLN A 258 4.72 -61.76 -27.78
CA GLN A 258 3.38 -61.56 -27.24
C GLN A 258 3.31 -60.33 -26.33
N THR A 259 2.32 -59.52 -26.67
CA THR A 259 1.71 -58.38 -25.98
C THR A 259 0.99 -58.80 -24.71
N MET A 260 1.06 -58.00 -23.65
CA MET A 260 -0.02 -57.89 -22.66
C MET A 260 -0.38 -56.42 -22.45
N ASP A 261 -1.60 -56.12 -22.85
CA ASP A 261 -2.41 -54.96 -22.50
C ASP A 261 -2.88 -55.10 -21.05
N ALA A 262 -2.81 -54.02 -20.28
CA ALA A 262 -3.47 -53.90 -18.98
C ALA A 262 -3.76 -52.42 -18.71
N THR A 263 -4.97 -52.04 -19.09
CA THR A 263 -5.68 -50.82 -18.72
C THR A 263 -5.78 -50.64 -17.20
N ARG A 264 -5.34 -49.49 -16.68
CA ARG A 264 -5.76 -48.98 -15.37
C ARG A 264 -5.75 -47.45 -15.30
N LYS A 265 -6.93 -46.88 -15.09
CA LYS A 265 -7.23 -45.53 -14.56
C LYS A 265 -8.44 -45.72 -13.61
N PRO A 266 -8.72 -44.89 -12.57
CA PRO A 266 -8.13 -43.62 -12.16
C PRO A 266 -7.72 -43.51 -10.67
N ALA A 267 -6.82 -42.57 -10.35
CA ALA A 267 -6.88 -41.82 -9.11
C ALA A 267 -6.44 -40.38 -9.39
N ALA A 268 -7.31 -39.42 -9.04
CA ALA A 268 -7.07 -38.01 -9.19
C ALA A 268 -5.90 -37.56 -8.30
N ALA A 269 -4.87 -37.01 -8.92
CA ALA A 269 -3.79 -36.32 -8.23
C ALA A 269 -4.29 -34.96 -7.69
N PRO A 270 -3.84 -34.52 -6.50
CA PRO A 270 -4.09 -33.17 -6.01
C PRO A 270 -3.45 -32.13 -6.96
N PRO A 271 -3.98 -30.89 -7.04
CA PRO A 271 -3.55 -29.92 -8.04
C PRO A 271 -2.10 -29.49 -7.85
N VAL A 272 -1.44 -29.34 -8.99
CA VAL A 272 -0.02 -29.04 -9.21
C VAL A 272 0.36 -27.71 -8.56
N VAL A 273 1.06 -27.75 -7.42
CA VAL A 273 1.62 -26.57 -6.74
C VAL A 273 2.73 -25.88 -7.55
N GLY A 274 3.28 -26.56 -8.57
CA GLY A 274 4.36 -26.04 -9.44
C GLY A 274 3.93 -25.00 -10.48
N ASP A 275 2.69 -25.04 -10.95
CA ASP A 275 2.20 -24.20 -12.06
C ASP A 275 2.11 -22.72 -11.61
N ASN A 276 1.49 -22.49 -10.45
CA ASN A 276 1.30 -21.15 -9.88
C ASN A 276 2.60 -20.42 -9.52
N ARG A 277 3.69 -21.14 -9.21
CA ARG A 277 4.99 -20.51 -8.94
C ARG A 277 5.63 -19.99 -10.22
N SER A 278 5.68 -20.83 -11.26
CA SER A 278 6.22 -20.44 -12.56
C SER A 278 5.43 -19.30 -13.19
N GLU A 279 4.10 -19.33 -13.02
CA GLU A 279 3.22 -18.27 -13.51
C GLU A 279 3.42 -16.95 -12.76
N ARG A 280 3.57 -17.00 -11.43
CA ARG A 280 3.91 -15.82 -10.61
C ARG A 280 5.24 -15.19 -11.04
N GLU A 281 6.26 -16.02 -11.30
CA GLU A 281 7.57 -15.55 -11.76
C GLU A 281 7.45 -14.87 -13.13
N ALA A 282 6.67 -15.43 -14.06
CA ALA A 282 6.40 -14.83 -15.37
C ALA A 282 5.67 -13.47 -15.27
N ILE A 283 4.70 -13.34 -14.36
CA ILE A 283 3.97 -12.08 -14.11
C ILE A 283 4.92 -11.02 -13.56
N LEU A 284 5.74 -11.36 -12.56
CA LEU A 284 6.73 -10.44 -11.99
C LEU A 284 7.76 -10.01 -13.03
N MET A 285 8.19 -10.93 -13.90
CA MET A 285 9.10 -10.62 -15.00
C MET A 285 8.47 -9.61 -15.97
N ALA A 286 7.20 -9.77 -16.34
CA ALA A 286 6.50 -8.83 -17.22
C ALA A 286 6.40 -7.41 -16.59
N VAL A 287 6.08 -7.32 -15.30
CA VAL A 287 5.99 -6.02 -14.59
C VAL A 287 7.37 -5.36 -14.44
N ASN A 288 8.42 -6.14 -14.17
CA ASN A 288 9.78 -5.60 -14.09
C ASN A 288 10.32 -5.17 -15.47
N ASP A 289 10.09 -5.95 -16.53
CA ASP A 289 10.48 -5.56 -17.89
C ASP A 289 9.76 -4.27 -18.30
N TRP A 290 8.46 -4.13 -18.01
CA TRP A 290 7.73 -2.87 -18.21
C TRP A 290 8.41 -1.66 -17.53
N ALA A 291 8.82 -1.79 -16.27
CA ALA A 291 9.52 -0.74 -15.54
C ALA A 291 10.91 -0.45 -16.11
N GLU A 292 11.60 -1.48 -16.59
CA GLU A 292 12.90 -1.37 -17.26
C GLU A 292 12.77 -0.63 -18.59
N ARG A 293 11.80 -0.98 -19.45
CA ARG A 293 11.53 -0.27 -20.71
C ARG A 293 11.18 1.19 -20.48
N TRP A 294 10.41 1.48 -19.43
CA TRP A 294 10.14 2.86 -19.05
C TRP A 294 11.42 3.59 -18.63
N SER A 295 12.24 3.00 -17.75
CA SER A 295 13.50 3.59 -17.29
C SER A 295 14.49 3.82 -18.45
N ALA A 296 14.53 2.88 -19.39
CA ALA A 296 15.33 2.95 -20.61
C ALA A 296 14.79 3.95 -21.65
N LYS A 297 13.60 4.52 -21.42
CA LYS A 297 12.87 5.36 -22.38
C LYS A 297 12.62 4.65 -23.71
N ASP A 298 12.54 3.32 -23.71
CA ASP A 298 12.20 2.50 -24.87
C ASP A 298 10.69 2.53 -25.06
N VAL A 299 10.23 3.53 -25.83
CA VAL A 299 8.81 3.85 -25.98
C VAL A 299 8.02 2.70 -26.59
N GLU A 300 8.56 2.03 -27.62
CA GLU A 300 7.81 0.98 -28.33
C GLU A 300 7.72 -0.28 -27.47
N ALA A 301 8.80 -0.68 -26.80
CA ALA A 301 8.75 -1.82 -25.89
C ALA A 301 7.89 -1.53 -24.65
N TYR A 302 7.93 -0.30 -24.12
CA TYR A 302 7.04 0.14 -23.04
C TYR A 302 5.55 0.03 -23.44
N LEU A 303 5.19 0.53 -24.63
CA LEU A 303 3.80 0.46 -25.12
C LEU A 303 3.37 -0.97 -25.46
N ALA A 304 4.31 -1.85 -25.84
CA ALA A 304 4.05 -3.26 -26.13
C ALA A 304 3.73 -4.09 -24.88
N ALA A 305 4.03 -3.59 -23.67
CA ALA A 305 3.63 -4.23 -22.42
C ALA A 305 2.12 -4.11 -22.13
N TYR A 306 1.40 -3.26 -22.86
CA TYR A 306 -0.04 -3.04 -22.69
C TYR A 306 -0.84 -3.85 -23.71
N SER A 307 -1.99 -4.37 -23.30
CA SER A 307 -2.89 -5.10 -24.18
C SER A 307 -3.45 -4.19 -25.29
N SER A 308 -3.93 -4.81 -26.37
CA SER A 308 -4.67 -4.09 -27.41
C SER A 308 -6.00 -3.53 -26.91
N SER A 309 -6.59 -4.15 -25.87
CA SER A 309 -7.81 -3.71 -25.19
C SER A 309 -7.60 -2.56 -24.21
N PHE A 310 -6.36 -2.21 -23.86
CA PHE A 310 -6.07 -1.17 -22.87
C PHE A 310 -6.63 0.19 -23.27
N ALA A 311 -7.45 0.78 -22.40
CA ALA A 311 -7.93 2.14 -22.51
C ALA A 311 -7.92 2.81 -21.12
N PRO A 312 -7.14 3.89 -20.92
CA PRO A 312 -7.19 4.63 -19.67
C PRO A 312 -8.48 5.44 -19.56
N GLN A 313 -8.94 5.70 -18.34
CA GLN A 313 -10.15 6.47 -18.12
C GLN A 313 -10.04 7.88 -18.73
N GLY A 314 -11.06 8.30 -19.47
CA GLY A 314 -11.18 9.66 -20.00
C GLY A 314 -10.41 9.97 -21.28
N MET A 315 -9.74 9.00 -21.92
CA MET A 315 -9.14 9.21 -23.26
C MET A 315 -9.03 7.94 -24.10
N THR A 316 -8.91 8.11 -25.42
CA THR A 316 -8.68 6.98 -26.32
C THR A 316 -7.26 6.42 -26.18
N ARG A 317 -7.08 5.13 -26.50
CA ARG A 317 -5.77 4.47 -26.49
C ARG A 317 -4.73 5.22 -27.33
N GLN A 318 -5.09 5.67 -28.53
CA GLN A 318 -4.16 6.39 -29.41
C GLN A 318 -3.71 7.73 -28.81
N ARG A 319 -4.64 8.48 -28.20
CA ARG A 319 -4.31 9.74 -27.52
C ARG A 319 -3.40 9.51 -26.33
N TRP A 320 -3.67 8.45 -25.55
CA TRP A 320 -2.82 8.03 -24.44
C TRP A 320 -1.42 7.63 -24.90
N MET A 321 -1.29 6.84 -25.96
CA MET A 321 0.00 6.44 -26.51
C MET A 321 0.84 7.66 -26.88
N ASN A 322 0.25 8.62 -27.61
CA ASN A 322 0.94 9.85 -28.01
C ASN A 322 1.41 10.64 -26.78
N GLN A 323 0.53 10.82 -25.78
CA GLN A 323 0.90 11.49 -24.53
C GLN A 323 2.04 10.77 -23.80
N ARG A 324 2.02 9.43 -23.76
CA ARG A 324 3.09 8.65 -23.13
C ARG A 324 4.40 8.75 -23.89
N ARG A 325 4.39 8.74 -25.23
CA ARG A 325 5.60 8.98 -26.05
C ARG A 325 6.27 10.30 -25.66
N GLU A 326 5.49 11.39 -25.58
CA GLU A 326 6.00 12.71 -25.20
C GLU A 326 6.58 12.72 -23.77
N ARG A 327 5.86 12.16 -22.81
CA ARG A 327 6.28 12.12 -21.40
C ARG A 327 7.54 11.28 -21.16
N LEU A 328 7.69 10.17 -21.89
CA LEU A 328 8.87 9.31 -21.78
C LEU A 328 10.11 9.96 -22.41
N LEU A 329 9.95 10.77 -23.46
CA LEU A 329 11.08 11.38 -24.16
C LEU A 329 11.57 12.69 -23.51
N GLY A 330 10.70 13.40 -22.79
CA GLY A 330 11.01 14.70 -22.18
C GLY A 330 12.21 14.71 -21.23
N PRO A 331 12.21 13.90 -20.14
CA PRO A 331 13.32 13.87 -19.19
C PRO A 331 14.59 13.26 -19.80
N SER A 332 15.77 13.74 -19.38
CA SER A 332 17.06 13.16 -19.80
C SER A 332 17.25 11.77 -19.21
N ARG A 333 16.84 11.57 -17.95
CA ARG A 333 16.89 10.29 -17.26
C ARG A 333 15.54 9.93 -16.64
N ILE A 334 15.19 8.65 -16.68
CA ILE A 334 14.07 8.07 -15.94
C ILE A 334 14.56 6.85 -15.16
N VAL A 335 14.12 6.71 -13.92
CA VAL A 335 14.31 5.51 -13.10
C VAL A 335 12.97 5.13 -12.50
N VAL A 336 12.53 3.90 -12.77
CA VAL A 336 11.31 3.31 -12.23
C VAL A 336 11.69 2.05 -11.46
N LYS A 337 11.31 1.98 -10.19
CA LYS A 337 11.50 0.79 -9.36
C LYS A 337 10.15 0.23 -8.91
N ILE A 338 10.08 -1.10 -8.92
CA ILE A 338 8.96 -1.86 -8.40
C ILE A 338 9.32 -2.33 -6.99
N VAL A 339 8.63 -1.81 -5.98
CA VAL A 339 8.90 -2.11 -4.57
C VAL A 339 7.78 -2.96 -3.99
N SER A 340 8.16 -4.06 -3.34
CA SER A 340 7.26 -5.00 -2.65
C SER A 340 6.05 -5.47 -3.48
N PRO A 341 6.26 -6.02 -4.69
CA PRO A 341 5.15 -6.44 -5.53
C PRO A 341 4.42 -7.65 -4.94
N THR A 342 3.11 -7.55 -4.87
CA THR A 342 2.20 -8.62 -4.47
C THR A 342 1.40 -9.08 -5.69
N VAL A 343 1.58 -10.35 -6.07
CA VAL A 343 0.85 -10.99 -7.18
C VAL A 343 -0.32 -11.79 -6.65
N ASN A 344 -1.50 -11.51 -7.18
CA ASN A 344 -2.71 -12.30 -7.03
C ASN A 344 -3.14 -12.85 -8.39
N ILE A 345 -3.04 -14.16 -8.58
CA ILE A 345 -3.48 -14.83 -9.81
C ILE A 345 -4.99 -15.07 -9.68
N VAL A 346 -5.78 -14.40 -10.52
CA VAL A 346 -7.25 -14.46 -10.50
C VAL A 346 -7.75 -15.68 -11.27
N SER A 347 -7.13 -15.95 -12.42
CA SER A 347 -7.39 -17.12 -13.26
C SER A 347 -6.13 -17.48 -14.07
N PRO A 348 -6.11 -18.59 -14.83
CA PRO A 348 -4.97 -18.91 -15.71
C PRO A 348 -4.64 -17.83 -16.75
N LEU A 349 -5.58 -16.91 -17.02
CA LEU A 349 -5.44 -15.84 -17.99
C LEU A 349 -5.46 -14.44 -17.38
N GLU A 350 -5.70 -14.32 -16.06
CA GLU A 350 -5.88 -13.02 -15.41
C GLU A 350 -5.11 -12.95 -14.09
N ALA A 351 -4.42 -11.83 -13.87
CA ALA A 351 -3.69 -11.58 -12.65
C ALA A 351 -3.78 -10.11 -12.24
N ARG A 352 -3.64 -9.85 -10.94
CA ARG A 352 -3.53 -8.52 -10.37
C ARG A 352 -2.20 -8.39 -9.64
N VAL A 353 -1.49 -7.29 -9.90
CA VAL A 353 -0.23 -6.97 -9.22
C VAL A 353 -0.37 -5.62 -8.54
N VAL A 354 -0.11 -5.61 -7.24
CA VAL A 354 -0.09 -4.39 -6.42
C VAL A 354 1.34 -4.14 -5.95
N PHE A 355 1.88 -2.96 -6.17
CA PHE A 355 3.25 -2.60 -5.79
C PHE A 355 3.39 -1.11 -5.53
N THR A 356 4.43 -0.72 -4.79
CA THR A 356 4.83 0.68 -4.72
C THR A 356 5.76 1.00 -5.89
N GLN A 357 5.35 1.94 -6.73
CA GLN A 357 6.21 2.51 -7.77
C GLN A 357 7.04 3.64 -7.16
N GLU A 358 8.36 3.56 -7.30
CA GLU A 358 9.23 4.71 -7.08
C GLU A 358 9.71 5.23 -8.43
N TYR A 359 9.37 6.48 -8.72
CA TYR A 359 9.75 7.20 -9.92
C TYR A 359 10.79 8.26 -9.58
N ALA A 360 11.82 8.39 -10.42
CA ALA A 360 12.74 9.52 -10.39
C ALA A 360 13.14 9.93 -11.81
N SER A 361 13.12 11.24 -12.07
CA SER A 361 13.74 11.85 -13.24
C SER A 361 14.87 12.80 -12.83
N ASP A 362 15.22 13.74 -13.71
CA ASP A 362 16.25 14.74 -13.46
C ASP A 362 15.92 15.64 -12.25
N ASN A 363 14.66 16.09 -12.16
CA ASN A 363 14.21 17.08 -11.20
C ASN A 363 12.90 16.72 -10.48
N TYR A 364 12.36 15.52 -10.71
CA TYR A 364 11.11 15.06 -10.10
C TYR A 364 11.27 13.67 -9.51
N ARG A 365 10.63 13.44 -8.37
CA ARG A 365 10.56 12.14 -7.71
C ARG A 365 9.16 11.94 -7.18
N ASP A 366 8.68 10.70 -7.27
CA ASP A 366 7.37 10.32 -6.80
C ASP A 366 7.38 8.89 -6.28
N ARG A 367 6.47 8.60 -5.35
CA ARG A 367 6.28 7.26 -4.78
C ARG A 367 4.80 7.00 -4.60
N VAL A 368 4.26 6.11 -5.43
CA VAL A 368 2.80 5.86 -5.51
C VAL A 368 2.48 4.38 -5.39
N LEU A 369 1.33 4.07 -4.78
CA LEU A 369 0.79 2.72 -4.81
C LEU A 369 0.12 2.50 -6.17
N LYS A 370 0.51 1.42 -6.85
CA LYS A 370 0.02 1.11 -8.19
C LYS A 370 -0.58 -0.29 -8.22
N THR A 371 -1.71 -0.40 -8.91
CA THR A 371 -2.40 -1.65 -9.18
C THR A 371 -2.47 -1.87 -10.68
N LEU A 372 -1.89 -2.96 -11.16
CA LEU A 372 -2.00 -3.42 -12.56
C LEU A 372 -2.91 -4.64 -12.63
N SER A 373 -3.92 -4.59 -13.52
CA SER A 373 -4.67 -5.76 -13.95
C SER A 373 -3.99 -6.28 -15.23
N LEU A 374 -3.58 -7.55 -15.26
CA LEU A 374 -2.92 -8.19 -16.39
C LEU A 374 -3.76 -9.32 -16.98
N THR A 375 -3.66 -9.48 -18.30
CA THR A 375 -4.27 -10.56 -19.08
C THR A 375 -3.20 -11.34 -19.84
N LYS A 376 -3.35 -12.66 -19.97
CA LYS A 376 -2.42 -13.52 -20.71
C LYS A 376 -2.89 -13.71 -22.14
N GLN A 377 -2.20 -13.10 -23.10
CA GLN A 377 -2.50 -13.19 -24.54
C GLN A 377 -1.33 -13.85 -25.27
N SER A 378 -1.60 -14.94 -26.00
CA SER A 378 -0.58 -15.70 -26.73
C SER A 378 0.65 -16.06 -25.88
N GLY A 379 0.42 -16.42 -24.60
CA GLY A 379 1.47 -16.79 -23.66
C GLY A 379 2.22 -15.62 -22.99
N LYS A 380 1.89 -14.37 -23.31
CA LYS A 380 2.50 -13.16 -22.71
C LYS A 380 1.52 -12.46 -21.77
N TRP A 381 2.01 -12.01 -20.62
CA TRP A 381 1.25 -11.15 -19.72
C TRP A 381 1.31 -9.71 -20.19
N LEU A 382 0.13 -9.11 -20.39
CA LEU A 382 -0.04 -7.74 -20.86
C LEU A 382 -0.92 -6.96 -19.88
N ILE A 383 -0.61 -5.68 -19.70
CA ILE A 383 -1.36 -4.77 -18.83
C ILE A 383 -2.67 -4.41 -19.52
N GLU A 384 -3.79 -4.78 -18.90
CA GLU A 384 -5.15 -4.45 -19.36
C GLU A 384 -5.73 -3.23 -18.65
N GLU A 385 -5.37 -3.02 -17.38
CA GLU A 385 -5.74 -1.82 -16.64
C GLU A 385 -4.61 -1.34 -15.73
N GLU A 386 -4.52 -0.02 -15.57
CA GLU A 386 -3.55 0.65 -14.70
C GLU A 386 -4.30 1.62 -13.77
N ARG A 387 -4.15 1.44 -12.45
CA ARG A 387 -4.70 2.32 -11.42
C ARG A 387 -3.59 2.81 -10.49
N THR A 388 -3.68 4.07 -10.09
CA THR A 388 -2.82 4.70 -9.10
C THR A 388 -3.71 5.11 -7.94
N ASP A 389 -3.36 4.67 -6.73
CA ASP A 389 -4.15 4.85 -5.50
C ASP A 389 -3.52 5.90 -4.57
#